data_AF-A0A7T0LMR5-F1
#
_entry.id   AF-A0A7T0LMR5-F1
#
_cell.length_a   1.000
_cell.length_b   1.000
_cell.length_c   1.000
_cell.angle_alpha   90.00
_cell.angle_beta   90.00
_cell.angle_gamma   90.00
#
_symmetry.space_group_name_H-M   'P 1'
#
loop_
_entity.id
_entity.type
_entity.pdbx_description
1 polymer ?
#
loop_
_entity_poly.entity_id
_entity_poly.type
_entity_poly.pdbx_seq_one_letter_code
_entity_poly.pdbx_strand_id
1 'polypeptide(L)'
;MAKSGNKAQADLMWKATSVVTTLVAGLVADKVVAAGWKLVTGRQAPKEEDKLLDYQLLEVVAFAVISGAALTLSRQLMLRQAAKWYGGKTLNPLTGTRMLDS
;
A
#
# COMPACT_ATOMS: atom_id res chain seq x y z
N MET A 1 37.07 -1.37 27.23
CA MET A 1 36.19 -0.19 27.04
C MET A 1 36.60 0.53 25.76
N ALA A 2 35.74 0.56 24.71
CA ALA A 2 35.68 1.55 23.61
C ALA A 2 35.06 0.94 22.33
N LYS A 3 33.73 1.06 22.15
CA LYS A 3 33.05 1.00 20.83
C LYS A 3 31.69 1.70 20.86
N SER A 4 31.63 2.91 21.40
CA SER A 4 30.40 3.72 21.47
C SER A 4 30.37 4.86 20.44
N GLY A 5 31.54 5.36 20.00
CA GLY A 5 31.63 6.52 19.09
C GLY A 5 31.11 6.30 17.66
N ASN A 6 31.19 5.07 17.12
CA ASN A 6 30.84 4.82 15.71
C ASN A 6 29.31 4.65 15.48
N LYS A 7 28.57 4.23 16.52
CA LYS A 7 27.10 4.04 16.42
C LYS A 7 26.38 5.37 16.36
N ALA A 8 26.75 6.31 17.23
CA ALA A 8 26.15 7.65 17.26
C ALA A 8 26.33 8.40 15.94
N GLN A 9 27.50 8.27 15.30
CA GLN A 9 27.77 8.90 14.02
C GLN A 9 26.98 8.25 12.88
N ALA A 10 26.89 6.90 12.87
CA ALA A 10 26.05 6.17 11.93
C ALA A 10 24.55 6.51 12.11
N ASP A 11 24.06 6.65 13.34
CA ASP A 11 22.68 7.03 13.64
C ASP A 11 22.38 8.47 13.18
N LEU A 12 23.32 9.41 13.35
CA LEU A 12 23.19 10.78 12.86
C LEU A 12 23.17 10.84 11.33
N MET A 13 24.04 10.09 10.65
CA MET A 13 24.05 9.98 9.19
C MET A 13 22.75 9.33 8.66
N TRP A 14 22.26 8.30 9.34
CA TRP A 14 21.00 7.64 9.00
C TRP A 14 19.79 8.57 9.19
N LYS A 15 19.75 9.33 10.29
CA LYS A 15 18.72 10.35 10.53
C LYS A 15 18.76 11.46 9.48
N ALA A 16 19.94 11.99 9.17
CA ALA A 16 20.10 13.02 8.14
C ALA A 16 19.62 12.52 6.77
N THR A 17 20.00 11.29 6.41
CA THR A 17 19.52 10.63 5.18
C THR A 17 18.01 10.48 5.18
N SER A 18 17.41 10.07 6.30
CA SER A 18 15.96 9.91 6.42
C SER A 18 15.22 11.23 6.23
N VAL A 19 15.73 12.32 6.82
CA VAL A 19 15.15 13.66 6.65
C VAL A 19 15.25 14.11 5.19
N VAL A 20 16.43 13.98 4.57
CA VAL A 20 16.62 14.35 3.15
C VAL A 20 15.73 13.51 2.23
N THR A 21 15.65 12.20 2.48
CA THR A 21 14.81 11.28 1.70
C THR A 21 13.34 11.67 1.81
N THR A 22 12.88 12.04 3.01
CA THR A 22 11.50 12.49 3.22
C THR A 22 11.21 13.79 2.46
N LEU A 23 12.14 14.74 2.45
CA LEU A 23 11.99 15.98 1.68
C LEU A 23 11.92 15.73 0.18
N VAL A 24 12.83 14.89 -0.34
CA VAL A 24 12.81 14.49 -1.76
C VAL A 24 11.52 13.75 -2.10
N ALA A 25 11.08 12.83 -1.23
CA ALA A 25 9.82 12.11 -1.40
C ALA A 25 8.62 13.06 -1.44
N GLY A 26 8.60 14.12 -0.62
CA GLY A 26 7.57 15.15 -0.68
C GLY A 26 7.51 15.85 -2.04
N LEU A 27 8.66 16.29 -2.56
CA LEU A 27 8.73 16.94 -3.88
C LEU A 27 8.32 16.01 -5.02
N VAL A 28 8.70 14.72 -4.94
CA VAL A 28 8.30 13.71 -5.93
C VAL A 28 6.81 13.39 -5.80
N ALA A 29 6.29 13.29 -4.58
CA ALA A 29 4.88 13.05 -4.32
C ALA A 29 4.01 14.14 -4.94
N ASP A 30 4.39 15.42 -4.79
CA ASP A 30 3.67 16.54 -5.43
C ASP A 30 3.57 16.37 -6.95
N LYS A 31 4.67 15.96 -7.61
CA LYS A 31 4.70 15.72 -9.05
C LYS A 31 3.83 14.52 -9.45
N VAL A 32 3.90 13.43 -8.68
CA VAL A 32 3.13 12.21 -8.93
C VAL A 32 1.64 12.48 -8.74
N VAL A 33 1.25 13.18 -7.67
CA VAL A 33 -0.14 13.57 -7.41
C VAL A 33 -0.64 14.50 -8.51
N ALA A 34 0.13 15.53 -8.88
CA ALA A 34 -0.25 16.45 -9.95
C ALA A 34 -0.40 15.73 -11.31
N ALA A 35 0.50 14.81 -11.63
CA ALA A 35 0.43 14.01 -12.85
C ALA A 35 -0.76 13.04 -12.83
N GLY A 36 -0.98 12.33 -11.72
CA GLY A 36 -2.12 11.44 -11.53
C GLY A 36 -3.45 12.19 -11.64
N TRP A 37 -3.54 13.37 -11.03
CA TRP A 37 -4.72 14.22 -11.12
C TRP A 37 -4.99 14.70 -12.54
N LYS A 38 -3.93 15.11 -13.26
CA LYS A 38 -4.02 15.51 -14.67
C LYS A 38 -4.44 14.34 -15.56
N LEU A 39 -3.96 13.12 -15.27
CA LEU A 39 -4.34 11.94 -16.04
C LEU A 39 -5.80 11.54 -15.82
N VAL A 40 -6.30 11.62 -14.59
CA VAL A 40 -7.69 11.22 -14.27
C VAL A 40 -8.70 12.30 -14.66
N THR A 41 -8.40 13.58 -14.39
CA THR A 41 -9.37 14.68 -14.55
C THR A 41 -9.10 15.57 -15.77
N GLY A 42 -7.94 15.45 -16.40
CA GLY A 42 -7.52 16.32 -17.52
C GLY A 42 -7.14 17.74 -17.11
N ARG A 43 -7.26 18.12 -15.82
CA ARG A 43 -6.99 19.48 -15.30
C ARG A 43 -5.86 19.47 -14.27
N GLN A 44 -5.20 20.62 -14.07
CA GLN A 44 -4.16 20.74 -13.04
C GLN A 44 -4.77 20.58 -11.64
N ALA A 45 -4.03 19.91 -10.74
CA ALA A 45 -4.48 19.59 -9.39
C ALA A 45 -4.97 20.86 -8.65
N PRO A 46 -6.23 20.88 -8.16
CA PRO A 46 -6.77 22.00 -7.41
C PRO A 46 -5.92 22.27 -6.18
N LYS A 47 -5.48 23.53 -6.02
CA LYS A 47 -4.94 24.05 -4.78
C LYS A 47 -6.08 24.78 -4.11
N GLU A 48 -6.90 24.11 -3.31
CA GLU A 48 -8.04 24.80 -2.71
C GLU A 48 -8.17 24.46 -1.24
N GLU A 49 -8.01 25.50 -0.42
CA GLU A 49 -8.41 25.54 1.00
C GLU A 49 -9.86 26.07 1.16
N ASP A 50 -10.52 26.44 0.06
CA ASP A 50 -11.81 27.13 0.10
C ASP A 50 -13.00 26.17 -0.05
N LYS A 51 -13.31 25.39 1.00
CA LYS A 51 -14.66 24.90 1.39
C LYS A 51 -14.60 23.82 2.49
N LEU A 52 -14.31 24.23 3.72
CA LEU A 52 -14.10 23.35 4.87
C LEU A 52 -15.26 22.36 5.19
N LEU A 53 -16.52 22.72 4.89
CA LEU A 53 -17.67 21.89 5.25
C LEU A 53 -18.00 20.82 4.19
N ASP A 54 -17.77 21.14 2.92
CA ASP A 54 -17.93 20.21 1.79
C ASP A 54 -16.75 19.23 1.75
N TYR A 55 -15.56 19.72 2.13
CA TYR A 55 -14.33 18.93 2.18
C TYR A 55 -14.42 17.76 3.15
N GLN A 56 -15.04 17.90 4.32
CA GLN A 56 -15.11 16.78 5.28
C GLN A 56 -15.97 15.61 4.76
N LEU A 57 -17.09 15.89 4.09
CA LEU A 57 -17.90 14.84 3.44
C LEU A 57 -17.17 14.26 2.23
N LEU A 58 -16.57 15.11 1.39
CA LEU A 58 -15.76 14.68 0.25
C LEU A 58 -14.54 13.86 0.69
N GLU A 59 -13.91 14.20 1.80
CA GLU A 59 -12.73 13.52 2.37
C GLU A 59 -13.12 12.15 2.91
N VAL A 60 -14.23 12.05 3.65
CA VAL A 60 -14.76 10.76 4.11
C VAL A 60 -15.13 9.88 2.91
N VAL A 61 -15.81 10.43 1.90
CA VAL A 61 -16.18 9.69 0.69
C VAL A 61 -14.95 9.30 -0.12
N ALA A 62 -13.98 10.21 -0.30
CA ALA A 62 -12.74 9.93 -1.00
C ALA A 62 -11.92 8.86 -0.28
N PHE A 63 -11.80 8.96 1.04
CA PHE A 63 -11.14 7.96 1.86
C PHE A 63 -11.83 6.59 1.75
N ALA A 64 -13.16 6.56 1.79
CA ALA A 64 -13.94 5.33 1.63
C ALA A 64 -13.75 4.72 0.24
N VAL A 65 -13.77 5.53 -0.82
CA VAL A 65 -13.55 5.07 -2.20
C VAL A 65 -12.13 4.53 -2.36
N ILE A 66 -11.11 5.26 -1.90
CA ILE A 66 -9.71 4.84 -1.97
C ILE A 66 -9.49 3.57 -1.16
N SER A 67 -10.00 3.52 0.08
CA SER A 67 -9.87 2.34 0.96
C SER A 67 -10.61 1.14 0.40
N GLY A 68 -11.84 1.33 -0.09
CA GLY A 68 -12.63 0.28 -0.72
C GLY A 68 -11.96 -0.27 -1.97
N ALA A 69 -11.42 0.60 -2.82
CA ALA A 69 -10.65 0.21 -3.99
C ALA A 69 -9.37 -0.54 -3.59
N ALA A 70 -8.60 -0.03 -2.63
CA ALA A 70 -7.38 -0.66 -2.13
C ALA A 70 -7.64 -2.05 -1.55
N LEU A 71 -8.68 -2.21 -0.72
CA LEU A 71 -9.09 -3.50 -0.16
C LEU A 71 -9.53 -4.47 -1.24
N THR A 72 -10.28 -4.00 -2.23
CA THR A 72 -10.75 -4.84 -3.35
C THR A 72 -9.57 -5.34 -4.18
N LEU A 73 -8.65 -4.44 -4.56
CA LEU A 73 -7.44 -4.80 -5.29
C LEU A 73 -6.57 -5.76 -4.48
N SER A 74 -6.36 -5.47 -3.20
CA SER A 74 -5.58 -6.33 -2.30
C SER A 74 -6.20 -7.73 -2.19
N ARG A 75 -7.52 -7.83 -2.02
CA ARG A 75 -8.24 -9.11 -1.99
C ARG A 75 -8.06 -9.87 -3.30
N GLN A 76 -8.18 -9.20 -4.44
CA GLN A 76 -7.99 -9.86 -5.74
C GLN A 76 -6.55 -10.35 -5.92
N LEU A 77 -5.55 -9.56 -5.53
CA LEU A 77 -4.15 -9.96 -5.58
C LEU A 77 -3.86 -11.11 -4.63
N MET A 78 -4.40 -11.06 -3.40
CA MET A 78 -4.28 -12.12 -2.41
C MET A 78 -4.96 -13.41 -2.88
N LEU A 79 -6.17 -13.35 -3.46
CA LEU A 79 -6.85 -14.53 -4.00
C LEU A 79 -6.08 -15.11 -5.20
N ARG A 80 -5.52 -14.27 -6.07
CA ARG A 80 -4.66 -14.71 -7.17
C ARG A 80 -3.39 -15.38 -6.64
N GLN A 81 -2.74 -14.80 -5.63
CA GLN A 81 -1.55 -15.40 -5.03
C GLN A 81 -1.88 -16.68 -4.27
N ALA A 82 -2.96 -16.69 -3.49
CA ALA A 82 -3.46 -17.88 -2.80
C ALA A 82 -3.80 -18.98 -3.81
N ALA A 83 -4.47 -18.68 -4.92
CA ALA A 83 -4.72 -19.67 -5.97
C ALA A 83 -3.42 -20.22 -6.59
N LYS A 84 -2.40 -19.39 -6.80
CA LYS A 84 -1.07 -19.86 -7.24
C LYS A 84 -0.38 -20.76 -6.19
N TRP A 85 -0.65 -20.55 -4.90
CA TRP A 85 0.00 -21.27 -3.81
C TRP A 85 -0.78 -22.53 -3.35
N TYR A 86 -2.12 -22.46 -3.37
CA TYR A 86 -3.05 -23.54 -3.01
C TYR A 86 -3.48 -24.42 -4.19
N GLY A 87 -3.27 -23.99 -5.45
CA GLY A 87 -3.57 -24.78 -6.64
C GLY A 87 -2.82 -26.11 -6.75
N GLY A 88 -1.89 -26.42 -5.84
CA GLY A 88 -1.20 -27.70 -5.72
C GLY A 88 -1.84 -28.72 -4.77
N LYS A 89 -2.89 -28.38 -4.02
CA LYS A 89 -3.56 -29.33 -3.11
C LYS A 89 -5.07 -29.32 -3.33
N THR A 90 -5.48 -29.94 -4.43
CA THR A 90 -6.72 -30.72 -4.46
C THR A 90 -6.59 -31.81 -3.40
N LEU A 91 -6.93 -31.47 -2.16
CA LEU A 91 -7.33 -32.46 -1.16
C LEU A 91 -8.48 -33.22 -1.81
N ASN A 92 -8.25 -34.50 -2.09
CA ASN A 92 -9.29 -35.42 -2.48
C ASN A 92 -9.79 -36.09 -1.19
N PRO A 93 -10.80 -35.55 -0.49
CA PRO A 93 -11.39 -36.20 0.68
C PRO A 93 -12.27 -37.40 0.29
N LEU A 94 -12.27 -37.84 -0.98
CA LEU A 94 -13.10 -38.93 -1.48
C LEU A 94 -12.36 -40.26 -1.68
N THR A 95 -11.09 -40.38 -1.28
CA THR A 95 -10.48 -41.71 -1.08
C THR A 95 -10.95 -42.32 0.24
N GLY A 96 -12.28 -42.38 0.38
CA GLY A 96 -13.01 -43.15 1.39
C GLY A 96 -13.43 -44.50 0.82
N THR A 97 -12.55 -45.20 0.10
CA THR A 97 -12.79 -46.60 -0.26
C THR A 97 -12.22 -47.49 0.81
N ARG A 98 -13.10 -47.77 1.78
CA ARG A 98 -13.15 -48.99 2.60
C ARG A 98 -12.63 -50.18 1.79
N MET A 99 -11.38 -50.58 2.03
CA MET A 99 -10.90 -51.90 1.62
C MET A 99 -11.53 -52.93 2.56
N LEU A 100 -12.73 -53.39 2.19
CA LEU A 100 -13.20 -54.73 2.53
C LEU A 100 -12.69 -55.64 1.42
N ASP A 101 -11.66 -56.44 1.71
CA ASP A 101 -11.37 -57.66 0.97
C ASP A 101 -11.02 -58.76 1.97
N SER A 102 -11.47 -59.95 1.63
CA SER A 102 -11.74 -61.11 2.50
C SER A 102 -10.54 -62.03 2.67
#